data_AF-A0A350USK2-F1
#
_entry.id   AF-A0A350USK2-F1
#
_cell.length_a   1.000
_cell.length_b   1.000
_cell.length_c   1.000
_cell.angle_alpha   90.00
_cell.angle_beta   90.00
_cell.angle_gamma   90.00
#
_symmetry.space_group_name_H-M   'P 1'
#
loop_
_entity.id
_entity.type
_entity.pdbx_description
1 polymer ?
#
loop_
_entity_poly.entity_id
_entity_poly.type
_entity_poly.pdbx_seq_one_letter_code
_entity_poly.pdbx_strand_id
1 'polypeptide(L)'
;MKYEVVIGLEVHAQLKTQSKIFCSCPTEFGRPANESTCPICLGMPGVLPVLNKTALQLAMQACLATHCSISPRNRFDRKNYFYPDLPKGYQVSQFEFPLGLNGYVNIQVNGTKKKIGLTRIHMEEDAGK
;
A
#
# COMPACT_ATOMS: atom_id res chain seq x y z
N MET A 1 -12.24 -36.39 -3.62
CA MET A 1 -11.63 -35.71 -2.45
C MET A 1 -12.76 -35.21 -1.56
N LYS A 2 -12.64 -35.30 -0.23
CA LYS A 2 -13.72 -34.94 0.73
C LYS A 2 -13.66 -33.48 1.21
N TYR A 3 -12.53 -32.80 0.97
CA TYR A 3 -12.29 -31.41 1.39
C TYR A 3 -11.78 -30.58 0.22
N GLU A 4 -12.01 -29.27 0.30
CA GLU A 4 -11.53 -28.27 -0.65
C GLU A 4 -10.55 -27.32 0.05
N VAL A 5 -9.42 -27.03 -0.59
CA VAL A 5 -8.41 -26.11 -0.07
C VAL A 5 -8.71 -24.70 -0.59
N VAL A 6 -8.92 -23.76 0.33
CA VAL A 6 -9.18 -22.35 0.03
C VAL A 6 -8.01 -21.51 0.53
N ILE A 7 -7.36 -20.77 -0.36
CA ILE A 7 -6.17 -19.95 -0.07
C ILE A 7 -6.46 -18.50 -0.46
N GLY A 8 -6.19 -17.57 0.47
CA GLY A 8 -6.16 -16.13 0.22
C GLY A 8 -4.75 -15.59 0.47
N LEU A 9 -4.35 -14.58 -0.31
CA LEU A 9 -3.05 -13.93 -0.18
C LEU A 9 -3.24 -12.43 0.10
N GLU A 10 -2.46 -11.92 1.04
CA GLU A 10 -2.27 -10.49 1.26
C GLU A 10 -0.85 -10.14 0.79
N VAL A 11 -0.74 -9.15 -0.10
CA VAL A 11 0.53 -8.81 -0.75
C VAL A 11 0.77 -7.32 -0.60
N HIS A 12 1.89 -6.96 0.02
CA HIS A 12 2.39 -5.59 0.06
C HIS A 12 3.47 -5.40 -0.99
N ALA A 13 3.38 -4.31 -1.76
CA ALA A 13 4.31 -3.98 -2.83
C ALA A 13 4.86 -2.57 -2.61
N GLN A 14 6.17 -2.47 -2.41
CA GLN A 14 6.84 -1.17 -2.25
C GLN A 14 6.93 -0.45 -3.59
N LEU A 15 6.31 0.74 -3.67
CA LEU A 15 6.34 1.55 -4.88
C LEU A 15 7.72 2.19 -5.06
N LYS A 16 8.26 2.11 -6.28
CA LYS A 16 9.57 2.70 -6.65
C LYS A 16 9.45 4.22 -6.87
N THR A 17 9.03 4.95 -5.85
CA THR A 17 9.04 6.43 -5.83
C THR A 17 10.40 6.94 -5.38
N GLN A 18 10.70 8.22 -5.65
CA GLN A 18 11.94 8.86 -5.16
C GLN A 18 11.78 9.37 -3.72
N SER A 19 10.58 9.77 -3.33
CA SER A 19 10.24 10.25 -1.99
C SER A 19 9.15 9.41 -1.34
N LYS A 20 9.06 9.46 -0.01
CA LYS A 20 8.06 8.73 0.79
C LYS A 20 6.63 9.18 0.44
N ILE A 21 5.64 8.38 0.86
CA ILE A 21 4.23 8.59 0.50
C ILE A 21 3.63 9.88 1.10
N PHE A 22 4.09 10.32 2.28
CA PHE A 22 3.51 11.47 3.00
C PHE A 22 4.49 12.61 3.32
N CYS A 23 5.73 12.53 2.85
CA CYS A 23 6.76 13.56 3.06
C CYS A 23 7.83 13.53 1.96
N SER A 24 8.72 14.53 1.93
CA SER A 24 9.76 14.67 0.91
C SER A 24 11.03 13.84 1.14
N CYS A 25 11.15 13.09 2.24
CA CYS A 25 12.32 12.23 2.49
C CYS A 25 12.50 11.18 1.39
N PRO A 26 13.75 10.78 1.07
CA PRO A 26 14.03 9.74 0.09
C PRO A 26 13.60 8.35 0.56
N THR A 27 13.37 7.45 -0.40
CA THR A 27 13.05 6.02 -0.24
C THR A 27 14.25 5.11 -0.52
N GLU A 28 15.44 5.69 -0.73
CA GLU A 28 16.66 4.97 -1.07
C GLU A 28 17.04 3.96 0.03
N PHE A 29 17.34 2.73 -0.40
CA PHE A 29 17.76 1.65 0.49
C PHE A 29 19.24 1.76 0.85
N GLY A 30 19.62 1.28 2.04
CA GLY A 30 21.02 1.12 2.44
C GLY A 30 21.67 2.38 3.05
N ARG A 31 20.91 3.45 3.28
CA ARG A 31 21.39 4.60 4.03
C ARG A 31 21.56 4.27 5.52
N PRO A 32 22.51 4.92 6.22
CA PRO A 32 22.62 4.90 7.68
C PRO A 32 21.28 5.06 8.42
N ALA A 33 21.20 4.43 9.60
CA ALA A 33 20.00 4.45 10.42
C ALA A 33 19.52 5.88 10.70
N ASN A 34 18.21 6.11 10.53
CA ASN A 34 17.53 7.38 10.78
C ASN A 34 17.98 8.59 9.92
N GLU A 35 18.84 8.41 8.90
CA GLU A 35 19.28 9.52 8.04
C GLU A 35 18.17 10.02 7.10
N SER A 36 17.36 9.10 6.56
CA SER A 36 16.25 9.44 5.65
C SER A 36 14.96 9.79 6.39
N THR A 37 15.03 10.67 7.39
CA THR A 37 13.92 11.01 8.27
C THR A 37 13.62 12.51 8.30
N CYS A 38 12.41 12.87 8.73
CA CYS A 38 11.96 14.24 8.98
C CYS A 38 10.86 14.22 10.04
N PRO A 39 10.43 15.38 10.57
CA PRO A 39 9.38 15.45 11.58
C PRO A 39 8.09 14.69 11.20
N ILE A 40 7.70 14.73 9.92
CA ILE A 40 6.47 14.06 9.44
C ILE A 40 6.57 12.55 9.58
N CYS A 41 7.62 11.92 9.02
CA CYS A 41 7.74 10.46 9.06
C CYS A 41 8.21 9.95 10.43
N LEU A 42 8.77 10.81 11.28
CA LEU A 42 9.04 10.53 12.69
C LEU A 42 7.83 10.77 13.62
N GLY A 43 6.67 11.18 13.08
CA GLY A 43 5.46 11.38 13.88
C GLY A 43 5.60 12.46 14.96
N MET A 44 6.43 13.48 14.72
CA MET A 44 6.64 14.56 15.70
C MET A 44 5.36 15.39 15.92
N PRO A 45 5.20 16.06 17.07
CA PRO A 45 4.04 16.91 17.33
C PRO A 45 3.87 18.03 16.27
N GLY A 46 2.63 18.26 15.85
CA GLY A 46 2.27 19.36 14.95
C GLY A 46 2.44 19.11 13.44
N VAL A 47 2.85 17.90 13.04
CA VAL A 47 3.10 17.56 11.63
C VAL A 47 1.83 17.14 10.89
N LEU A 48 1.82 17.30 9.56
CA LEU A 48 0.72 16.90 8.68
C LEU A 48 1.25 16.09 7.48
N PRO A 49 0.55 15.04 7.03
CA PRO A 49 0.93 14.24 5.87
C PRO A 49 0.60 14.97 4.56
N VAL A 50 1.47 14.85 3.55
CA VAL A 50 1.25 15.38 2.19
C VAL A 50 1.42 14.26 1.17
N LEU A 51 0.34 13.88 0.49
CA LEU A 51 0.33 12.75 -0.44
C LEU A 51 1.32 12.94 -1.61
N ASN A 52 2.10 11.91 -1.86
CA ASN A 52 2.98 11.80 -3.01
C ASN A 52 2.18 11.49 -4.29
N LYS A 53 2.22 12.43 -5.26
CA LYS A 53 1.54 12.29 -6.55
C LYS A 53 2.01 11.07 -7.35
N THR A 54 3.30 10.76 -7.32
CA THR A 54 3.86 9.60 -8.04
C THR A 54 3.42 8.29 -7.41
N ALA A 55 3.30 8.23 -6.09
CA ALA A 55 2.75 7.04 -5.41
C ALA A 55 1.31 6.77 -5.88
N LEU A 56 0.47 7.79 -5.95
CA LEU A 56 -0.89 7.67 -6.49
C LEU A 56 -0.90 7.19 -7.95
N GLN A 57 -0.04 7.77 -8.81
CA GLN A 57 0.05 7.36 -10.22
C GLN A 57 0.43 5.89 -10.38
N LEU A 58 1.45 5.42 -9.66
CA LEU A 58 1.88 4.02 -9.70
C LEU A 58 0.79 3.07 -9.16
N ALA A 59 0.12 3.46 -8.07
CA ALA A 59 -0.98 2.67 -7.51
C ALA A 59 -2.17 2.59 -8.49
N MET A 60 -2.52 3.69 -9.17
CA MET A 60 -3.55 3.69 -10.22
C MET A 60 -3.17 2.81 -11.40
N GLN A 61 -1.90 2.85 -11.83
CA GLN A 61 -1.40 1.96 -12.87
C GLN A 61 -1.54 0.49 -12.47
N ALA A 62 -1.21 0.13 -11.22
CA ALA A 62 -1.40 -1.22 -10.71
C ALA A 62 -2.86 -1.64 -10.72
N CYS A 63 -3.80 -0.76 -10.33
CA CYS A 63 -5.23 -1.01 -10.42
C CYS A 63 -5.68 -1.30 -11.85
N LEU A 64 -5.28 -0.47 -12.81
CA LEU A 64 -5.66 -0.64 -14.22
C LEU A 64 -5.04 -1.91 -14.82
N ALA A 65 -3.77 -2.18 -14.53
CA ALA A 65 -3.06 -3.37 -15.00
C ALA A 65 -3.67 -4.68 -14.46
N THR A 66 -4.33 -4.60 -13.30
CA THR A 66 -5.03 -5.73 -12.66
C THR A 66 -6.54 -5.69 -12.87
N HIS A 67 -7.01 -4.90 -13.84
CA HIS A 67 -8.42 -4.79 -14.23
C HIS A 67 -9.36 -4.38 -13.09
N CYS A 68 -8.86 -3.69 -12.07
CA CYS A 68 -9.69 -3.17 -10.99
C CYS A 68 -10.60 -2.04 -11.51
N SER A 69 -11.80 -1.96 -10.94
CA SER A 69 -12.63 -0.76 -11.05
C SER A 69 -12.07 0.32 -10.13
N ILE A 70 -11.75 1.49 -10.69
CA ILE A 70 -11.21 2.62 -9.93
C ILE A 70 -12.34 3.28 -9.13
N SER A 71 -12.12 3.48 -7.84
CA SER A 71 -13.13 4.12 -6.98
C SER A 71 -13.24 5.62 -7.30
N PRO A 72 -14.45 6.15 -7.55
CA PRO A 72 -14.66 7.57 -7.87
C PRO A 72 -14.39 8.47 -6.66
N ARG A 73 -14.48 7.90 -5.46
CA ARG A 73 -14.09 8.51 -4.19
C ARG A 73 -13.11 7.57 -3.50
N ASN A 74 -11.98 8.11 -3.07
CA ASN A 74 -11.02 7.41 -2.22
C ASN A 74 -10.76 8.28 -0.97
N ARG A 75 -10.38 7.63 0.13
CA ARG A 75 -10.09 8.29 1.41
C ARG A 75 -8.92 7.58 2.08
N PHE A 76 -8.04 8.36 2.72
CA PHE A 76 -7.06 7.80 3.65
C PHE A 76 -7.66 7.76 5.06
N ASP A 77 -7.45 6.64 5.74
CA ASP A 77 -7.94 6.33 7.07
C ASP A 77 -6.74 6.04 8.00
N ARG A 78 -6.94 6.14 9.31
CA ARG A 78 -5.92 5.82 10.31
C ARG A 78 -6.17 4.43 10.89
N LYS A 79 -5.24 3.50 10.65
CA LYS A 79 -5.20 2.18 11.28
C LYS A 79 -4.37 2.28 12.56
N ASN A 80 -5.05 2.38 13.71
CA ASN A 80 -4.42 2.68 15.00
C ASN A 80 -3.89 1.39 15.66
N TYR A 81 -2.61 1.36 16.01
CA TYR A 81 -1.96 0.31 16.80
C TYR A 81 -0.62 0.80 17.32
N PHE A 82 -0.18 0.26 18.46
CA PHE A 82 1.07 0.68 19.10
C PHE A 82 2.18 -0.31 18.77
N TYR A 83 3.23 0.16 18.12
CA TYR A 83 4.44 -0.60 17.91
C TYR A 83 5.64 0.35 17.73
N PRO A 84 6.86 0.02 18.19
CA PRO A 84 7.99 0.95 18.20
C PRO A 84 8.45 1.48 16.83
N ASP A 85 8.24 0.71 15.75
CA ASP A 85 8.57 1.13 14.39
C ASP A 85 7.50 2.02 13.73
N LEU A 86 6.38 2.26 14.42
CA LEU A 86 5.24 3.04 13.96
C LEU A 86 5.10 4.33 14.79
N PRO A 87 5.86 5.39 14.47
CA PRO A 87 6.05 6.52 15.36
C PRO A 87 4.78 7.33 15.64
N LYS A 88 3.76 7.24 14.77
CA LYS A 88 2.51 7.98 14.91
C LYS A 88 1.47 7.29 15.82
N GLY A 89 1.69 6.04 16.21
CA GLY A 89 0.67 5.20 16.85
C GLY A 89 -0.50 4.83 15.92
N TYR A 90 -0.37 5.15 14.63
CA TYR A 90 -1.27 4.74 13.56
C TYR A 90 -0.54 4.72 12.22
N GLN A 91 -0.97 3.83 11.34
CA GLN A 91 -0.58 3.77 9.94
C GLN A 91 -1.66 4.48 9.11
N VAL A 92 -1.26 5.42 8.26
CA VAL A 92 -2.16 6.00 7.26
C VAL A 92 -2.31 4.99 6.11
N SER A 93 -3.52 4.46 5.96
CA SER A 93 -3.88 3.45 4.96
C SER A 93 -5.24 3.84 4.33
N GLN A 94 -5.94 2.93 3.67
CA GLN A 94 -7.34 3.14 3.25
C GLN A 94 -8.16 1.94 3.70
N PHE A 95 -9.34 2.19 4.30
CA PHE A 95 -10.22 1.16 4.80
C PHE A 95 -11.48 1.06 3.95
N GLU A 96 -12.44 1.97 4.15
CA GLU A 96 -13.77 1.91 3.52
C GLU A 96 -13.74 2.28 2.04
N PHE A 97 -12.85 3.21 1.66
CA PHE A 97 -12.74 3.74 0.29
C PHE A 97 -11.35 3.48 -0.32
N PRO A 98 -11.04 2.21 -0.70
CA PRO A 98 -9.79 1.87 -1.39
C PRO A 98 -9.67 2.55 -2.75
N LEU A 99 -8.48 2.46 -3.36
CA LEU A 99 -8.23 3.00 -4.69
C LEU A 99 -8.88 2.18 -5.81
N GLY A 100 -8.82 0.85 -5.70
CA GLY A 100 -9.34 -0.07 -6.70
C GLY A 100 -10.02 -1.30 -6.08
N LEU A 101 -11.05 -1.80 -6.76
CA LEU A 101 -11.87 -2.93 -6.30
C LEU A 101 -12.10 -3.93 -7.45
N ASN A 102 -12.38 -5.18 -7.07
CA ASN A 102 -12.91 -6.22 -7.96
C ASN A 102 -12.05 -6.48 -9.21
N GLY A 103 -10.73 -6.46 -9.06
CA GLY A 103 -9.79 -6.79 -10.12
C GLY A 103 -9.57 -8.30 -10.28
N TYR A 104 -8.59 -8.66 -11.08
CA TYR A 104 -8.13 -10.05 -11.20
C TYR A 104 -6.75 -10.16 -11.85
N VAL A 105 -6.13 -11.33 -11.67
CA VAL A 105 -4.98 -11.78 -12.45
C VAL A 105 -5.26 -13.14 -13.08
N ASN A 106 -4.68 -13.38 -14.25
CA ASN A 106 -4.74 -14.69 -14.89
C ASN A 106 -3.43 -15.44 -14.62
N ILE A 107 -3.54 -16.66 -14.14
CA ILE A 107 -2.40 -17.58 -13.95
C ILE A 107 -2.57 -18.79 -14.85
N GLN A 108 -1.48 -19.51 -15.11
CA GLN A 108 -1.51 -20.77 -15.82
C GLN A 108 -1.15 -21.90 -14.85
N VAL A 109 -1.99 -22.92 -14.79
CA VAL A 109 -1.78 -24.12 -13.96
C VAL A 109 -2.00 -25.33 -14.85
N ASN A 110 -0.97 -26.16 -15.01
CA ASN A 110 -1.02 -27.38 -15.83
C ASN A 110 -1.57 -27.14 -17.26
N GLY A 111 -1.17 -26.02 -17.88
CA GLY A 111 -1.64 -25.64 -19.22
C GLY A 111 -3.00 -24.92 -19.26
N THR A 112 -3.79 -24.96 -18.20
CA THR A 112 -5.10 -24.27 -18.13
C THR A 112 -4.97 -22.86 -17.55
N LYS A 113 -5.64 -21.88 -18.16
CA LYS A 113 -5.76 -20.52 -17.61
C LYS A 113 -6.78 -20.51 -16.46
N LYS A 114 -6.38 -19.93 -15.33
CA LYS A 114 -7.24 -19.72 -14.17
C LYS A 114 -7.26 -18.24 -13.81
N LYS A 115 -8.45 -17.69 -13.60
CA LYS A 115 -8.66 -16.31 -13.14
C LYS A 115 -8.67 -16.29 -11.61
N ILE A 116 -7.84 -15.45 -10.99
CA ILE A 116 -7.80 -15.21 -9.55
C ILE A 116 -8.31 -13.81 -9.29
N GLY A 117 -9.39 -13.70 -8.52
CA GLY A 117 -9.97 -12.40 -8.15
C GLY A 117 -9.05 -11.62 -7.22
N LEU A 118 -9.00 -10.31 -7.42
CA LEU A 118 -8.38 -9.36 -6.51
C LEU A 118 -9.48 -8.54 -5.84
N THR A 119 -9.61 -8.69 -4.53
CA THR A 119 -10.66 -8.01 -3.77
C THR A 119 -10.47 -6.49 -3.80
N ARG A 120 -9.26 -6.01 -3.54
CA ARG A 120 -8.95 -4.58 -3.44
C ARG A 120 -7.48 -4.27 -3.69
N ILE A 121 -7.21 -3.03 -4.10
CA ILE A 121 -5.90 -2.38 -4.03
C ILE A 121 -6.10 -1.06 -3.29
N HIS A 122 -5.25 -0.81 -2.31
CA HIS A 122 -5.24 0.44 -1.55
C HIS A 122 -3.81 0.90 -1.30
N MET A 123 -3.66 2.18 -0.95
CA MET A 123 -2.37 2.79 -0.62
C MET A 123 -2.19 2.89 0.88
N GLU A 124 -0.97 2.70 1.35
CA GLU A 124 -0.58 2.92 2.73
C GLU A 124 0.88 3.35 2.85
N GLU A 125 1.24 3.89 4.01
CA GLU A 125 2.64 4.04 4.38
C GLU A 125 3.20 2.76 5.03
N ASP A 126 4.50 2.57 4.90
CA ASP A 126 5.21 1.48 5.56
C ASP A 126 5.70 1.91 6.96
N ALA A 127 5.94 0.93 7.82
CA ALA A 127 6.56 1.12 9.12
C ALA A 127 8.10 1.19 9.00
N GLY A 128 8.76 1.52 10.12
CA GLY A 128 10.22 1.51 10.22
C GLY A 128 10.83 0.12 10.36
N LYS A 129 12.14 0.08 10.61
CA LYS A 129 12.89 -1.10 11.02
C LYS A 129 13.90 -0.71 12.10
#